data_AF-A0AAV5ZY08-F1
#
_entry.id   AF-A0AAV5ZY08-F1
#
_cell.length_a   1.000
_cell.length_b   1.000
_cell.length_c   1.000
_cell.angle_alpha   90.00
_cell.angle_beta   90.00
_cell.angle_gamma   90.00
#
_symmetry.space_group_name_H-M   'P 1'
#
loop_
_entity.id
_entity.type
_entity.pdbx_description
1 polymer ?
#
loop_
_entity_poly.entity_id
_entity_poly.type
_entity_poly.pdbx_seq_one_letter_code
_entity_poly.pdbx_strand_id
1 'polypeptide(L)'
;MPFAYFQRLTRRQQAIYLQSDGIVAMRLPEAPRLQPLVTALARALEGGDRATTEAAAQRLLAGLARALGAPPVRLKVLAARPHADWGELHGLYETPRRGGE
;
A
#
# COMPACT_ATOMS: atom_id res chain seq x y z
N MET A 1 1.13 -21.03 -1.40
CA MET A 1 0.18 -21.77 -0.54
C MET A 1 -1.03 -20.89 -0.36
N PRO A 2 -2.25 -21.33 -0.76
CA PRO A 2 -3.45 -20.52 -0.61
C PRO A 2 -3.67 -20.13 0.85
N PHE A 3 -4.20 -18.93 1.09
CA PHE A 3 -4.60 -18.54 2.44
C PHE A 3 -5.62 -19.53 3.02
N ALA A 4 -5.62 -19.73 4.34
CA ALA A 4 -6.48 -20.72 5.00
C ALA A 4 -7.99 -20.53 4.72
N TYR A 5 -8.42 -19.31 4.43
CA TYR A 5 -9.82 -19.02 4.08
C TYR A 5 -10.23 -19.49 2.68
N PHE A 6 -9.28 -19.84 1.80
CA PHE A 6 -9.56 -20.24 0.42
C PHE A 6 -10.54 -21.42 0.35
N GLN A 7 -10.41 -22.40 1.24
CA GLN A 7 -11.29 -23.57 1.30
C GLN A 7 -12.73 -23.23 1.69
N ARG A 8 -12.96 -22.05 2.30
CA ARG A 8 -14.29 -21.55 2.68
C ARG A 8 -14.98 -20.80 1.54
N LEU A 9 -14.28 -20.54 0.43
CA LEU A 9 -14.82 -19.83 -0.72
C LEU A 9 -15.67 -20.77 -1.60
N THR A 10 -16.72 -20.21 -2.21
CA THR A 10 -17.48 -20.91 -3.27
C THR A 10 -16.56 -21.19 -4.47
N ARG A 11 -16.94 -22.16 -5.32
CA ARG A 11 -16.15 -22.49 -6.54
C ARG A 11 -15.88 -21.26 -7.42
N ARG A 12 -16.86 -20.37 -7.58
CA ARG A 12 -16.71 -19.11 -8.34
C ARG A 12 -15.66 -18.20 -7.70
N GLN A 13 -15.68 -18.05 -6.38
CA GLN A 13 -14.71 -17.22 -5.65
C GLN A 13 -13.30 -17.83 -5.66
N GLN A 14 -13.18 -19.16 -5.58
CA GLN A 14 -11.90 -19.86 -5.74
C GLN A 14 -11.29 -19.63 -7.12
N ALA A 15 -12.10 -19.69 -8.19
CA ALA A 15 -11.64 -19.39 -9.54
C ALA A 15 -11.11 -17.95 -9.67
N ILE A 16 -11.82 -16.97 -9.10
CA ILE A 16 -11.36 -15.57 -9.05
C ILE A 16 -10.05 -15.44 -8.25
N TYR A 17 -9.96 -16.09 -7.09
CA TYR A 17 -8.74 -16.11 -6.28
C TYR A 17 -7.55 -16.64 -7.09
N LEU A 18 -7.71 -17.79 -7.75
CA LEU A 18 -6.63 -18.41 -8.53
C LEU A 18 -6.24 -17.55 -9.75
N GLN A 19 -7.21 -16.91 -10.38
CA GLN A 19 -6.94 -15.95 -11.46
C GLN A 19 -6.11 -14.78 -10.96
N SER A 20 -6.43 -14.23 -9.79
CA SER A 20 -5.66 -13.15 -9.16
C SER A 20 -4.28 -13.62 -8.69
N ASP A 21 -4.18 -14.81 -8.10
CA ASP A 21 -2.92 -15.42 -7.63
C ASP A 21 -1.93 -15.66 -8.79
N GLY A 22 -2.46 -15.95 -9.99
CA GLY A 22 -1.66 -16.05 -11.22
C GLY A 22 -1.06 -14.72 -11.71
N ILE A 23 -1.49 -13.57 -11.20
CA ILE A 23 -0.94 -12.26 -11.57
C ILE A 23 0.34 -12.01 -10.76
N VAL A 24 1.47 -12.44 -11.30
CA VAL A 24 2.79 -12.29 -10.65
C VAL A 24 3.42 -10.90 -10.84
N ALA A 25 2.93 -10.12 -11.80
CA ALA A 25 3.44 -8.79 -12.09
C ALA A 25 2.34 -7.90 -12.68
N MET A 26 2.34 -6.63 -12.28
CA MET A 26 1.52 -5.58 -12.87
C MET A 26 2.45 -4.58 -13.57
N ARG A 27 2.25 -4.38 -14.87
CA ARG A 27 3.00 -3.35 -15.61
C ARG A 27 2.44 -1.99 -15.22
N LEU A 28 3.33 -1.07 -14.85
CA LEU A 28 2.98 0.32 -14.57
C LEU A 28 3.28 1.16 -15.82
N PRO A 29 2.26 1.61 -16.56
CA PRO A 29 2.46 2.47 -17.72
C PRO A 29 3.10 3.79 -17.30
N GLU A 30 3.95 4.34 -18.18
CA GLU A 30 4.57 5.65 -17.97
C GLU A 30 5.34 5.81 -16.65
N ALA A 31 5.86 4.72 -16.07
CA ALA A 31 6.60 4.74 -14.80
C ALA A 31 7.66 5.86 -14.69
N PRO A 32 8.45 6.20 -15.75
CA PRO A 32 9.40 7.31 -15.67
C PRO A 32 8.77 8.66 -15.31
N ARG A 33 7.50 8.91 -15.65
CA ARG A 33 6.79 10.14 -15.30
C ARG A 33 6.49 10.25 -13.80
N LEU A 34 6.50 9.14 -13.08
CA LEU A 34 6.28 9.09 -11.63
C LEU A 34 7.57 9.31 -10.84
N GLN A 35 8.73 9.12 -11.46
CA GLN A 35 10.03 9.21 -10.79
C GLN A 35 10.24 10.56 -10.07
N PRO A 36 9.90 11.72 -10.65
CA PRO A 36 10.01 13.00 -9.95
C PRO A 36 9.08 13.10 -8.73
N LEU A 37 7.90 12.47 -8.77
CA LEU A 37 6.95 12.44 -7.67
C LEU A 37 7.47 11.58 -6.51
N VAL A 38 8.13 10.46 -6.82
CA VAL A 38 8.82 9.62 -5.83
C VAL A 38 9.94 10.40 -5.15
N THR A 39 10.78 11.09 -5.92
CA THR A 39 11.85 11.94 -5.36
C THR A 39 11.29 13.06 -4.49
N ALA A 40 10.18 13.69 -4.90
CA ALA A 40 9.53 14.73 -4.11
C ALA A 40 8.96 14.18 -2.79
N LEU A 41 8.38 12.98 -2.80
CA LEU A 41 7.91 12.32 -1.58
C LEU A 41 9.07 11.94 -0.66
N ALA A 42 10.19 11.43 -1.19
CA ALA A 42 11.37 11.10 -0.39
C ALA A 42 11.89 12.33 0.38
N ARG A 43 12.02 13.48 -0.32
CA ARG A 43 12.42 14.75 0.32
C ARG A 43 11.40 15.25 1.36
N ALA A 44 10.11 15.07 1.09
CA ALA A 44 9.06 15.45 2.03
C ALA A 44 9.13 14.62 3.33
N LEU A 45 9.40 13.32 3.20
CA LEU A 45 9.59 12.40 4.32
C LEU A 45 10.83 12.77 5.15
N GLU A 46 11.95 13.08 4.50
CA GLU A 46 13.18 13.56 5.16
C GLU A 46 12.94 14.86 5.96
N GLY A 47 12.09 15.76 5.45
CA GLY A 47 11.74 17.01 6.12
C GLY A 47 10.80 16.85 7.32
N GLY A 48 10.16 15.70 7.51
CA GLY A 48 9.29 15.40 8.66
C GLY A 48 7.99 16.22 8.73
N ASP A 49 7.71 17.09 7.76
CA ASP A 49 6.48 17.87 7.73
C ASP A 49 5.30 17.05 7.21
N ARG A 50 4.27 16.90 8.04
CA ARG A 50 3.08 16.11 7.73
C ARG A 50 2.34 16.64 6.50
N ALA A 51 2.14 17.96 6.42
CA ALA A 51 1.34 18.56 5.34
C ALA A 51 2.04 18.39 3.99
N THR A 52 3.35 18.61 3.96
CA THR A 52 4.18 18.43 2.78
C THR A 52 4.23 16.96 2.35
N THR A 53 4.35 16.04 3.31
CA THR A 53 4.29 14.59 3.06
C THR A 53 2.95 14.17 2.46
N GLU A 54 1.84 14.65 3.03
CA GLU A 54 0.50 14.35 2.52
C GLU A 54 0.30 14.87 1.09
N ALA A 55 0.72 16.11 0.83
CA ALA A 55 0.63 16.70 -0.52
C ALA A 55 1.51 15.96 -1.54
N ALA A 56 2.73 15.54 -1.16
CA ALA A 56 3.60 14.76 -2.03
C ALA A 56 3.03 13.36 -2.31
N ALA A 57 2.55 12.67 -1.27
CA ALA A 57 1.93 11.36 -1.38
C ALA A 57 0.64 11.39 -2.22
N GLN A 58 -0.21 12.40 -2.02
CA GLN A 58 -1.44 12.58 -2.79
C GLN A 58 -1.15 12.78 -4.29
N ARG A 59 -0.08 13.51 -4.64
CA ARG A 59 0.35 13.69 -6.04
C ARG A 59 0.84 12.38 -6.66
N LEU A 60 1.67 11.62 -5.93
CA LEU A 60 2.13 10.31 -6.39
C LEU A 60 0.96 9.35 -6.60
N LEU A 61 0.02 9.29 -5.65
CA LEU A 61 -1.15 8.43 -5.71
C LEU A 61 -2.07 8.79 -6.88
N ALA A 62 -2.27 10.08 -7.14
CA ALA A 62 -3.00 10.54 -8.33
C ALA A 62 -2.31 10.10 -9.63
N GLY A 63 -0.98 10.19 -9.69
CA GLY A 63 -0.20 9.70 -10.82
C GLY A 63 -0.35 8.19 -11.04
N LEU A 64 -0.27 7.40 -9.97
CA LEU A 64 -0.46 5.95 -10.01
C LEU A 64 -1.89 5.57 -10.44
N ALA A 65 -2.91 6.19 -9.85
CA ALA A 65 -4.30 5.93 -10.19
C ALA A 65 -4.56 6.21 -11.67
N ARG A 66 -4.05 7.34 -12.18
CA ARG A 66 -4.14 7.67 -13.61
C ARG A 66 -3.41 6.65 -14.49
N ALA A 67 -2.18 6.27 -14.13
CA ALA A 67 -1.39 5.32 -14.91
C ALA A 67 -2.04 3.92 -14.97
N LEU A 68 -2.72 3.52 -13.91
CA LEU A 68 -3.40 2.23 -13.81
C LEU A 68 -4.87 2.27 -14.27
N GLY A 69 -5.38 3.43 -14.67
CA GLY A 69 -6.80 3.59 -15.02
C GLY A 69 -7.75 3.39 -13.84
N ALA A 70 -7.27 3.56 -12.61
CA ALA A 70 -8.05 3.41 -11.39
C ALA A 70 -8.76 4.72 -11.01
N PRO A 71 -9.88 4.66 -10.28
CA PRO A 71 -10.53 5.84 -9.71
C PRO A 71 -9.57 6.65 -8.80
N PRO A 72 -9.73 7.98 -8.72
CA PRO A 72 -8.89 8.79 -7.86
C PRO A 72 -9.08 8.45 -6.37
N VAL A 73 -7.97 8.38 -5.63
CA VAL A 73 -7.96 8.05 -4.21
C VAL A 73 -7.55 9.27 -3.39
N ARG A 74 -8.20 9.49 -2.24
CA ARG A 74 -7.78 10.49 -1.25
C ARG A 74 -6.91 9.83 -0.19
N LEU A 75 -5.79 10.47 0.12
CA LEU A 75 -4.84 10.02 1.13
C LEU A 75 -4.81 11.03 2.29
N LYS A 76 -4.70 10.52 3.52
CA LYS A 76 -4.47 11.30 4.73
C LYS A 76 -3.27 10.76 5.48
N VAL A 77 -2.31 11.62 5.82
CA VAL A 77 -1.15 11.27 6.65
C VAL A 77 -1.49 11.61 8.09
N LEU A 78 -1.43 10.60 8.96
CA LEU A 78 -1.65 10.76 10.39
C LEU A 78 -0.31 11.06 11.09
N ALA A 79 -0.29 12.07 11.94
CA ALA A 79 0.90 12.46 12.73
C ALA A 79 1.23 11.46 13.84
N ALA A 80 0.26 10.65 14.23
CA ALA A 80 0.36 9.67 15.29
C ALA A 80 -0.05 8.30 14.74
N ARG A 81 0.57 7.24 15.26
CA ARG A 81 0.15 5.87 15.00
C ARG A 81 -1.33 5.73 15.40
N PRO A 82 -2.22 5.30 14.49
CA PRO A 82 -3.58 4.99 14.89
C PRO A 82 -3.59 3.79 15.84
N HIS A 83 -4.28 3.93 16.98
CA HIS A 83 -4.45 2.89 18.00
C HIS A 83 -5.76 2.10 17.82
N ALA A 84 -6.32 2.06 16.60
CA ALA A 84 -7.64 1.49 16.37
C ALA A 84 -7.56 0.08 15.81
N ASP A 85 -8.46 -0.79 16.27
CA ASP A 85 -8.56 -2.22 15.93
C ASP A 85 -8.77 -2.52 14.43
N TRP A 86 -9.01 -1.50 13.60
CA TRP A 86 -9.23 -1.61 12.15
C TRP A 86 -7.99 -1.27 11.31
N GLY A 87 -6.88 -0.89 11.96
CA GLY A 87 -5.72 -0.26 11.30
C GLY A 87 -4.36 -0.84 11.66
N GLU A 88 -4.26 -2.13 11.99
CA GLU A 88 -2.97 -2.83 11.99
C GLU A 88 -2.59 -3.26 10.57
N LEU A 89 -2.16 -2.31 9.73
CA LEU A 89 -1.53 -2.66 8.46
C LEU A 89 -0.15 -1.99 8.38
N HIS A 90 0.86 -2.80 8.72
CA HIS A 90 2.22 -2.76 8.17
C HIS A 90 3.18 -1.67 8.65
N GLY A 91 3.29 -1.46 9.97
CA GLY A 91 4.44 -0.75 10.55
C GLY A 91 4.99 -1.51 11.75
N LEU A 92 6.17 -2.11 11.59
CA LEU A 92 6.95 -2.85 12.59
C LEU A 92 6.55 -4.32 12.79
N TYR A 93 7.22 -5.22 12.06
CA TYR A 93 7.33 -6.62 12.44
C TYR A 93 8.35 -6.72 13.59
N GLU A 94 7.89 -6.72 14.83
CA GLU A 94 8.75 -7.19 15.92
C GLU A 94 8.62 -8.71 16.02
N THR A 95 9.75 -9.40 15.96
CA THR A 95 9.81 -10.82 16.29
C THR A 95 9.52 -10.93 17.79
N PRO A 96 8.68 -11.88 18.26
CA PRO A 96 8.54 -12.08 19.70
C PRO A 96 9.93 -12.39 20.26
N ARG A 97 10.39 -11.52 21.17
CA ARG A 97 11.62 -11.75 21.93
C ARG A 97 11.52 -13.13 22.56
N ARG A 98 12.43 -14.02 22.20
CA ARG A 98 12.60 -15.33 22.85
C ARG A 98 13.12 -15.06 24.27
N GLY A 99 12.25 -15.23 25.27
CA GLY A 99 12.52 -15.53 26.69
C GLY A 99 13.52 -14.68 27.48
N GLY A 100 13.10 -14.19 28.65
CA GLY A 100 14.00 -13.82 29.75
C GLY A 100 13.53 -12.59 30.50
N GLU A 101 13.04 -12.81 31.72
CA GLU A 101 12.60 -11.87 32.77
C GLU A 101 11.31 -11.09 32.51
#